data_AF-A0A517PWY0-F1
#
_entry.id   AF-A0A517PWY0-F1
#
_cell.length_a   1.000
_cell.length_b   1.000
_cell.length_c   1.000
_cell.angle_alpha   90.00
_cell.angle_beta   90.00
_cell.angle_gamma   90.00
#
_symmetry.space_group_name_H-M   'P 1'
#
loop_
_entity.id
_entity.type
_entity.pdbx_description
1 polymer ?
#
loop_
_entity_poly.entity_id
_entity_poly.type
_entity_poly.pdbx_seq_one_letter_code
_entity_poly.pdbx_strand_id
1 'polypeptide(L)'
;MDRGTKVVPLSWLKMTMAKNNKISVDHPLLKRLRELDRNMSDSEDLGDVGLYIGHENEPGFYDDSPQEAIAFAATGGDGDHYSLIAVEGVVTERSPVVLTWPSEGENIVVAPDLETFLRVGLHCGFFVYLDVLDPEITGEGENWLADYLDDEQKEVLQRLARELNLTPLPAEALQFEELNQQYADRFQNSVNKTGRFTE
;
A
#
# COMPACT_ATOMS: atom_id res chain seq x y z
N MET A 1 5.41 36.00 45.98
CA MET A 1 5.67 34.75 45.23
C MET A 1 4.35 34.04 45.12
N ASP A 2 3.61 34.32 44.07
CA ASP A 2 2.28 33.78 43.81
C ASP A 2 2.41 32.77 42.66
N ARG A 3 2.15 31.49 42.92
CA ARG A 3 2.22 30.41 41.93
C ARG A 3 0.82 30.20 41.39
N GLY A 4 0.45 31.03 40.41
CA GLY A 4 -0.80 30.90 39.66
C GLY A 4 -0.90 29.55 38.96
N THR A 5 -1.82 28.72 39.41
CA THR A 5 -2.22 27.48 38.74
C THR A 5 -2.95 27.87 37.46
N LYS A 6 -2.30 27.69 36.30
CA LYS A 6 -2.95 27.90 35.00
C LYS A 6 -4.02 26.82 34.81
N VAL A 7 -5.28 27.24 34.91
CA VAL A 7 -6.44 26.42 34.54
C VAL A 7 -6.49 26.38 33.02
N VAL A 8 -6.21 25.22 32.44
CA VAL A 8 -6.37 24.98 31.00
C VAL A 8 -7.87 24.93 30.67
N PRO A 9 -8.37 25.67 29.67
CA PRO A 9 -9.79 25.65 29.32
C PRO A 9 -10.23 24.26 28.84
N LEU A 10 -11.41 23.78 29.25
CA LEU A 10 -11.97 22.50 28.80
C LEU A 10 -12.11 22.37 27.28
N SER A 11 -12.09 23.48 26.53
CA SER A 11 -12.10 23.47 25.07
C SER A 11 -10.79 22.95 24.46
N TRP A 12 -9.66 23.04 25.18
CA TRP A 12 -8.37 22.51 24.75
C TRP A 12 -8.24 21.00 25.02
N LEU A 13 -8.97 20.48 26.01
CA LEU A 13 -9.07 19.02 26.24
C LEU A 13 -9.92 18.28 25.20
N LYS A 14 -10.72 18.99 24.39
CA LYS A 14 -11.50 18.39 23.30
C LYS A 14 -10.75 18.33 21.97
N MET A 15 -9.54 18.88 21.89
CA MET A 15 -8.74 18.95 20.65
C MET A 15 -7.46 18.10 20.71
N THR A 16 -7.39 17.15 21.65
CA THR A 16 -6.29 16.18 21.78
C THR A 16 -6.81 14.83 22.26
N MET A 17 -7.86 14.36 21.60
CA MET A 17 -8.23 12.95 21.60
C MET A 17 -8.67 12.59 20.19
N ALA A 18 -7.75 12.66 19.22
CA ALA A 18 -7.77 11.62 18.20
C ALA A 18 -7.69 10.32 19.02
N LYS A 19 -8.82 9.60 19.11
CA LYS A 19 -8.83 8.30 19.77
C LYS A 19 -7.65 7.55 19.16
N ASN A 20 -6.70 7.10 19.99
CA ASN A 20 -5.79 6.04 19.61
C ASN A 20 -6.65 4.82 19.30
N ASN A 21 -7.24 4.80 18.12
CA ASN A 21 -8.01 3.70 17.61
C ASN A 21 -6.93 2.72 17.17
N LYS A 22 -6.47 1.93 18.14
CA LYS A 22 -5.39 0.97 17.93
C LYS A 22 -5.88 0.01 16.86
N ILE A 23 -5.39 0.19 15.64
CA ILE A 23 -5.63 -0.75 14.55
C ILE A 23 -4.94 -2.05 14.95
N SER A 24 -5.67 -3.17 14.84
CA SER A 24 -5.11 -4.50 15.03
C SER A 24 -4.84 -5.14 13.67
N VAL A 25 -3.83 -6.01 13.59
CA VAL A 25 -3.45 -6.69 12.36
C VAL A 25 -3.59 -8.19 12.57
N ASP A 26 -4.50 -8.81 11.82
CA ASP A 26 -4.72 -10.25 11.73
C ASP A 26 -4.67 -10.67 10.26
N HIS A 27 -3.45 -10.74 9.72
CA HIS A 27 -3.23 -10.95 8.29
C HIS A 27 -2.09 -11.97 8.06
N PRO A 28 -2.42 -13.26 7.85
CA PRO A 28 -1.43 -14.33 7.68
C PRO A 28 -0.49 -14.11 6.49
N LEU A 29 -1.02 -13.70 5.33
CA LEU A 29 -0.19 -13.42 4.15
C LEU A 29 0.80 -12.27 4.39
N LEU A 30 0.38 -11.18 5.03
CA LEU A 30 1.28 -10.08 5.39
C LEU A 30 2.42 -10.55 6.32
N LYS A 31 2.10 -11.42 7.29
CA LYS A 31 3.11 -12.03 8.16
C LYS A 31 4.11 -12.85 7.34
N ARG A 32 3.63 -13.65 6.39
CA ARG A 32 4.51 -14.45 5.49
C ARG A 32 5.36 -13.57 4.58
N LEU A 33 4.82 -12.49 4.02
CA LEU A 33 5.57 -11.52 3.22
C LEU A 33 6.73 -10.92 4.03
N ARG A 34 6.46 -10.49 5.27
CA ARG A 34 7.49 -10.00 6.20
C ARG A 34 8.50 -11.06 6.63
N GLU A 35 8.10 -12.33 6.68
CA GLU A 35 9.03 -13.43 6.94
C GLU A 35 9.91 -13.72 5.73
N LEU A 36 9.37 -13.65 4.52
CA LEU A 36 10.12 -13.81 3.28
C LEU A 36 11.20 -12.72 3.15
N ASP A 37 10.81 -11.46 3.30
CA ASP A 37 11.71 -10.30 3.23
C ASP A 37 12.90 -10.43 4.20
N ARG A 38 12.63 -10.78 5.46
CA ARG A 38 13.70 -10.98 6.48
C ARG A 38 14.64 -12.15 6.18
N ASN A 39 14.23 -13.08 5.32
CA ASN A 39 15.02 -14.25 4.93
C ASN A 39 15.68 -14.08 3.55
N MET A 40 15.43 -12.97 2.86
CA MET A 40 16.14 -12.59 1.65
C MET A 40 17.52 -12.04 1.99
N SER A 41 18.46 -12.24 1.07
CA SER A 41 19.81 -11.68 1.17
C SER A 41 19.85 -10.29 0.57
N ASP A 42 20.82 -9.46 0.98
CA ASP A 42 21.05 -8.11 0.46
C ASP A 42 21.23 -8.01 -1.08
N SER A 43 21.44 -9.14 -1.78
CA SER A 43 21.59 -9.19 -3.24
C SER A 43 20.32 -9.58 -4.00
N GLU A 44 19.23 -9.90 -3.30
CA GLU A 44 17.95 -10.32 -3.89
C GLU A 44 16.82 -9.89 -2.94
N ASP A 45 16.71 -8.59 -2.69
CA ASP A 45 15.71 -8.06 -1.77
C ASP A 45 14.42 -7.64 -2.50
N LEU A 46 13.32 -7.50 -1.76
CA LEU A 46 12.06 -7.05 -2.35
C LEU A 46 12.10 -5.57 -2.80
N GLY A 47 13.10 -4.81 -2.34
CA GLY A 47 13.34 -3.43 -2.75
C GLY A 47 13.69 -3.32 -4.23
N ASP A 48 14.41 -4.29 -4.81
CA ASP A 48 14.75 -4.33 -6.23
C ASP A 48 13.52 -4.34 -7.16
N VAL A 49 12.38 -4.78 -6.64
CA VAL A 49 11.09 -4.79 -7.33
C VAL A 49 10.12 -3.74 -6.78
N GLY A 50 10.58 -2.80 -5.95
CA GLY A 50 9.78 -1.70 -5.42
C GLY A 50 8.90 -2.06 -4.22
N LEU A 51 9.29 -3.06 -3.41
CA LEU A 51 8.68 -3.41 -2.14
C LEU A 51 9.70 -3.35 -1.01
N TYR A 52 9.94 -2.16 -0.48
CA TYR A 52 10.72 -1.99 0.74
C TYR A 52 9.84 -2.28 1.94
N ILE A 53 9.82 -3.55 2.38
CA ILE A 53 8.99 -3.98 3.51
C ILE A 53 9.48 -3.30 4.79
N GLY A 54 8.57 -2.65 5.51
CA GLY A 54 8.92 -1.86 6.68
C GLY A 54 7.70 -1.20 7.34
N HIS A 55 7.96 -0.31 8.29
CA HIS A 55 6.96 0.60 8.89
C HIS A 55 5.82 -0.10 9.64
N GLU A 56 6.18 -1.14 10.38
CA GLU A 56 5.24 -2.02 11.08
C GLU A 56 4.24 -1.26 11.96
N ASN A 57 2.98 -1.23 11.52
CA ASN A 57 1.85 -0.78 12.32
C ASN A 57 1.89 0.72 12.67
N GLU A 58 2.59 1.56 11.90
CA GLU A 58 2.51 3.00 12.03
C GLU A 58 1.22 3.48 11.33
N PRO A 59 0.18 3.91 12.08
CA PRO A 59 -0.98 4.53 11.46
C PRO A 59 -0.57 5.89 10.93
N GLY A 60 -0.87 6.19 9.67
CA GLY A 60 -0.54 7.50 9.11
C GLY A 60 0.96 7.70 8.88
N PHE A 61 1.63 6.73 8.25
CA PHE A 61 3.08 6.76 7.99
C PHE A 61 3.58 8.12 7.46
N TYR A 62 2.75 8.77 6.64
CA TYR A 62 2.82 10.19 6.33
C TYR A 62 1.48 10.88 6.64
N ASP A 63 1.51 12.21 6.83
CA ASP A 63 0.32 13.04 7.06
C ASP A 63 -0.76 12.86 5.97
N ASP A 64 -0.34 12.50 4.75
CA ASP A 64 -1.23 12.29 3.59
C ASP A 64 -1.84 10.88 3.54
N SER A 65 -1.40 9.98 4.41
CA SER A 65 -1.89 8.59 4.44
C SER A 65 -3.27 8.52 5.10
N PRO A 66 -4.16 7.59 4.69
CA PRO A 66 -5.46 7.47 5.32
C PRO A 66 -5.33 7.07 6.80
N GLN A 67 -6.10 7.74 7.68
CA GLN A 67 -6.02 7.52 9.14
C GLN A 67 -6.36 6.07 9.56
N GLU A 68 -7.14 5.38 8.75
CA GLU A 68 -7.55 3.99 8.97
C GLU A 68 -6.59 3.00 8.29
N ALA A 69 -5.42 3.43 7.84
CA ALA A 69 -4.46 2.60 7.13
C ALA A 69 -3.25 2.23 7.99
N ILE A 70 -2.68 1.06 7.71
CA ILE A 70 -1.37 0.62 8.21
C ILE A 70 -0.43 0.44 7.04
N ALA A 71 0.64 1.22 6.99
CA ALA A 71 1.70 1.04 6.01
C ALA A 71 2.37 -0.33 6.18
N PHE A 72 2.78 -0.93 5.05
CA PHE A 72 3.53 -2.18 5.06
C PHE A 72 4.73 -2.21 4.12
N ALA A 73 4.77 -1.34 3.12
CA ALA A 73 5.91 -1.24 2.20
C ALA A 73 6.04 0.18 1.66
N ALA A 74 7.27 0.67 1.50
CA ALA A 74 7.55 1.83 0.65
C ALA A 74 7.87 1.36 -0.78
N THR A 75 7.67 2.22 -1.79
CA THR A 75 7.99 1.88 -3.19
C THR A 75 9.45 2.17 -3.56
N GLY A 76 10.14 3.00 -2.75
CA GLY A 76 11.43 3.60 -3.09
C GLY A 76 11.32 5.02 -3.67
N GLY A 77 10.10 5.45 -4.02
CA GLY A 77 9.77 6.84 -4.33
C GLY A 77 9.75 7.74 -3.09
N ASP A 78 9.71 9.06 -3.30
CA ASP A 78 9.74 10.05 -2.21
C ASP A 78 8.40 10.10 -1.46
N GLY A 79 8.30 9.31 -0.40
CA GLY A 79 7.10 9.21 0.44
C GLY A 79 6.03 8.26 -0.10
N ASP A 80 6.24 7.69 -1.29
CA ASP A 80 5.32 6.73 -1.91
C ASP A 80 5.34 5.40 -1.18
N HIS A 81 4.15 4.93 -0.78
CA HIS A 81 4.04 3.71 0.02
C HIS A 81 2.68 3.03 -0.10
N TYR A 82 2.69 1.74 0.21
CA TYR A 82 1.51 0.90 0.28
C TYR A 82 1.05 0.71 1.72
N SER A 83 -0.27 0.83 1.88
CA SER A 83 -0.95 0.62 3.16
C SER A 83 -2.16 -0.30 3.02
N LEU A 84 -2.50 -1.00 4.10
CA LEU A 84 -3.74 -1.78 4.22
C LEU A 84 -4.78 -1.02 5.02
N ILE A 85 -6.00 -0.93 4.49
CA ILE A 85 -7.09 -0.23 5.16
C ILE A 85 -7.77 -1.14 6.18
N ALA A 86 -7.81 -0.67 7.41
CA ALA A 86 -8.57 -1.31 8.47
C ALA A 86 -10.08 -1.19 8.20
N VAL A 87 -10.78 -2.30 8.31
CA VAL A 87 -12.24 -2.36 8.33
C VAL A 87 -12.64 -2.62 9.77
N GLU A 88 -13.43 -1.73 10.35
CA GLU A 88 -13.84 -1.80 11.77
C GLU A 88 -12.64 -1.87 12.74
N GLY A 89 -11.51 -1.23 12.38
CA GLY A 89 -10.30 -1.18 13.21
C GLY A 89 -9.41 -2.43 13.13
N VAL A 90 -9.66 -3.34 12.19
CA VAL A 90 -8.84 -4.54 11.97
C VAL A 90 -8.36 -4.59 10.54
N VAL A 91 -7.07 -4.83 10.35
CA VAL A 91 -6.48 -5.23 9.07
C VAL A 91 -6.56 -6.74 8.94
N THR A 92 -7.21 -7.22 7.87
CA THR A 92 -7.44 -8.64 7.58
C THR A 92 -7.13 -8.94 6.12
N GLU A 93 -7.30 -10.18 5.68
CA GLU A 93 -7.16 -10.58 4.27
C GLU A 93 -8.18 -9.92 3.33
N ARG A 94 -9.19 -9.21 3.86
CA ARG A 94 -10.16 -8.42 3.08
C ARG A 94 -9.86 -6.92 3.09
N SER A 95 -8.72 -6.53 3.65
CA SER A 95 -8.31 -5.14 3.72
C SER A 95 -7.73 -4.72 2.37
N PRO A 96 -8.29 -3.67 1.73
CA PRO A 96 -7.77 -3.21 0.45
C PRO A 96 -6.41 -2.56 0.63
N VAL A 97 -5.63 -2.62 -0.45
CA VAL A 97 -4.32 -1.97 -0.55
C VAL A 97 -4.50 -0.60 -1.17
N VAL A 98 -3.95 0.41 -0.51
CA VAL A 98 -3.91 1.79 -0.98
C VAL A 98 -2.46 2.17 -1.26
N LEU A 99 -2.24 2.77 -2.42
CA LEU A 99 -1.05 3.55 -2.73
C LEU A 99 -1.30 4.99 -2.26
N THR A 100 -0.45 5.47 -1.36
CA THR A 100 -0.35 6.89 -1.04
C THR A 100 0.74 7.48 -1.93
N TRP A 101 0.42 8.51 -2.72
CA TRP A 101 1.35 9.21 -3.60
C TRP A 101 1.39 10.70 -3.24
N PRO A 102 2.24 11.12 -2.28
CA PRO A 102 2.21 12.47 -1.73
C PRO A 102 2.43 13.59 -2.76
N SER A 103 3.29 13.37 -3.77
CA SER A 103 3.55 14.39 -4.78
C SER A 103 2.33 14.75 -5.62
N GLU A 104 1.41 13.79 -5.83
CA GLU A 104 0.15 13.99 -6.53
C GLU A 104 -1.00 14.37 -5.55
N GLY A 105 -0.79 14.18 -4.24
CA GLY A 105 -1.82 14.39 -3.22
C GLY A 105 -2.95 13.36 -3.30
N GLU A 106 -2.65 12.16 -3.83
CA GLU A 106 -3.64 11.13 -4.12
C GLU A 106 -3.47 9.90 -3.24
N ASN A 107 -4.61 9.31 -2.88
CA ASN A 107 -4.72 8.00 -2.26
C ASN A 107 -5.54 7.13 -3.21
N ILE A 108 -4.90 6.12 -3.78
CA ILE A 108 -5.48 5.28 -4.82
C ILE A 108 -5.65 3.87 -4.27
N VAL A 109 -6.84 3.28 -4.38
CA VAL A 109 -7.02 1.86 -4.06
C VAL A 109 -6.50 1.04 -5.23
N VAL A 110 -5.40 0.32 -5.00
CA VAL A 110 -4.68 -0.41 -6.05
C VAL A 110 -5.02 -1.90 -6.09
N ALA A 111 -5.62 -2.43 -5.03
CA ALA A 111 -6.14 -3.80 -4.98
C ALA A 111 -7.19 -3.99 -3.89
N PRO A 112 -8.14 -4.94 -4.07
CA PRO A 112 -9.14 -5.27 -3.06
C PRO A 112 -8.55 -5.96 -1.82
N ASP A 113 -7.37 -6.58 -1.96
CA ASP A 113 -6.65 -7.26 -0.88
C ASP A 113 -5.16 -7.44 -1.23
N LEU A 114 -4.36 -7.86 -0.23
CA LEU A 114 -2.93 -8.08 -0.39
C LEU A 114 -2.59 -9.22 -1.36
N GLU A 115 -3.41 -10.27 -1.43
CA GLU A 115 -3.14 -11.39 -2.34
C GLU A 115 -3.25 -10.93 -3.78
N THR A 116 -4.35 -10.24 -4.11
CA THR A 116 -4.61 -9.66 -5.43
C THR A 116 -3.53 -8.65 -5.79
N PHE A 117 -3.16 -7.77 -4.86
CA PHE A 117 -2.05 -6.83 -5.04
C PHE A 117 -0.76 -7.55 -5.45
N LEU A 118 -0.33 -8.55 -4.66
CA LEU A 118 0.91 -9.26 -4.96
C LEU A 118 0.83 -9.97 -6.31
N ARG A 119 -0.29 -10.62 -6.62
CA ARG A 119 -0.46 -11.39 -7.87
C ARG A 119 -0.46 -10.52 -9.12
N VAL A 120 -0.97 -9.29 -9.04
CA VAL A 120 -0.94 -8.35 -10.16
C VAL A 120 0.45 -7.71 -10.27
N GLY A 121 1.04 -7.28 -9.16
CA GLY A 121 2.38 -6.68 -9.15
C GLY A 121 3.49 -7.64 -9.61
N LEU A 122 3.24 -8.95 -9.61
CA LEU A 122 4.14 -9.93 -10.24
C LEU A 122 4.48 -9.57 -11.69
N HIS A 123 3.57 -8.98 -12.46
CA HIS A 123 3.83 -8.70 -13.87
C HIS A 123 4.96 -7.69 -14.10
N CYS A 124 5.03 -6.63 -13.31
CA CYS A 124 5.79 -5.44 -13.66
C CYS A 124 6.63 -4.87 -12.49
N GLY A 125 6.53 -5.50 -11.31
CA GLY A 125 7.03 -4.98 -10.05
C GLY A 125 6.01 -4.08 -9.34
N PHE A 126 6.48 -3.40 -8.32
CA PHE A 126 5.66 -2.63 -7.38
C PHE A 126 6.05 -1.16 -7.30
N PHE A 127 7.19 -0.76 -7.87
CA PHE A 127 7.52 0.67 -8.02
C PHE A 127 6.60 1.34 -9.05
N VAL A 128 6.41 0.68 -10.18
CA VAL A 128 5.53 1.10 -11.28
C VAL A 128 4.23 0.29 -11.32
N TYR A 129 3.66 -0.01 -10.15
CA TYR A 129 2.52 -0.93 -10.04
C TYR A 129 1.34 -0.57 -10.96
N LEU A 130 1.07 0.72 -11.20
CA LEU A 130 -0.03 1.15 -12.06
C LEU A 130 0.23 0.87 -13.56
N ASP A 131 1.46 0.60 -13.96
CA ASP A 131 1.80 0.23 -15.34
C ASP A 131 1.17 -1.11 -15.75
N VAL A 132 0.74 -1.95 -14.79
CA VAL A 132 -0.05 -3.16 -15.09
C VAL A 132 -1.36 -2.86 -15.82
N LEU A 133 -1.89 -1.64 -15.69
CA LEU A 133 -3.11 -1.22 -16.37
C LEU A 133 -2.89 -0.97 -17.87
N ASP A 134 -1.64 -0.88 -18.32
CA ASP A 134 -1.28 -0.84 -19.73
C ASP A 134 -1.09 -2.27 -20.28
N PRO A 135 -1.98 -2.76 -21.16
CA PRO A 135 -1.87 -4.10 -21.70
C PRO A 135 -0.62 -4.30 -22.58
N GLU A 136 0.06 -3.24 -23.01
CA GLU A 136 1.33 -3.33 -23.76
C GLU A 136 2.52 -3.67 -22.84
N ILE A 137 2.38 -3.49 -21.52
CA ILE A 137 3.44 -3.68 -20.54
C ILE A 137 3.42 -5.10 -19.95
N THR A 138 2.24 -5.69 -19.75
CA THR A 138 2.11 -7.00 -19.11
C THR A 138 2.36 -8.13 -20.11
N GLY A 139 3.27 -9.04 -19.78
CA GLY A 139 3.47 -10.25 -20.57
C GLY A 139 2.30 -11.24 -20.45
N GLU A 140 2.11 -12.10 -21.45
CA GLU A 140 1.02 -13.08 -21.50
C GLU A 140 1.49 -14.54 -21.25
N GLY A 141 0.60 -15.35 -20.67
CA GLY A 141 0.78 -16.80 -20.55
C GLY A 141 1.95 -17.21 -19.65
N GLU A 142 2.89 -17.98 -20.19
CA GLU A 142 4.07 -18.45 -19.44
C GLU A 142 5.14 -17.36 -19.24
N ASN A 143 5.07 -16.27 -20.02
CA ASN A 143 5.98 -15.12 -19.92
C ASN A 143 5.22 -13.90 -19.40
N TRP A 144 4.71 -13.99 -18.17
CA TRP A 144 3.91 -12.94 -17.53
C TRP A 144 4.71 -11.72 -17.06
N LEU A 145 6.05 -11.80 -17.09
CA LEU A 145 6.95 -10.74 -16.67
C LEU A 145 7.08 -9.70 -17.78
N ALA A 146 7.04 -8.42 -17.41
CA ALA A 146 7.29 -7.31 -18.32
C ALA A 146 8.72 -7.38 -18.91
N ASP A 147 8.84 -7.01 -20.18
CA ASP A 147 10.10 -7.14 -20.92
C ASP A 147 11.21 -6.19 -20.41
N TYR A 148 10.84 -5.08 -19.77
CA TYR A 148 11.81 -4.12 -19.24
C TYR A 148 12.50 -4.58 -17.96
N LEU A 149 11.97 -5.60 -17.28
CA LEU A 149 12.57 -6.13 -16.05
C LEU A 149 13.88 -6.83 -16.38
N ASP A 150 14.92 -6.54 -15.61
CA ASP A 150 16.19 -7.28 -15.71
C ASP A 150 16.09 -8.68 -15.10
N ASP A 151 17.15 -9.47 -15.24
CA ASP A 151 17.16 -10.87 -14.78
C ASP A 151 17.08 -10.97 -13.24
N GLU A 152 17.64 -10.01 -12.50
CA GLU A 152 17.62 -9.98 -11.03
C GLU A 152 16.20 -9.70 -10.53
N GLN A 153 15.53 -8.70 -11.09
CA GLN A 153 14.14 -8.37 -10.79
C GLN A 153 13.19 -9.54 -11.11
N LYS A 154 13.40 -10.20 -12.27
CA LYS A 154 12.62 -11.38 -12.66
C LYS A 154 12.80 -12.53 -11.67
N GLU A 155 14.02 -12.77 -11.19
CA GLU A 155 14.31 -13.79 -10.19
C GLU A 155 13.62 -13.49 -8.84
N VAL A 156 13.67 -12.23 -8.39
CA VAL A 156 12.96 -11.78 -7.17
C VAL A 156 11.46 -12.01 -7.28
N LEU A 157 10.82 -11.61 -8.38
CA LEU A 157 9.38 -11.80 -8.59
C LEU A 157 8.98 -13.28 -8.67
N GLN A 158 9.78 -14.10 -9.36
CA GLN A 158 9.55 -15.55 -9.43
C GLN A 158 9.72 -16.23 -8.06
N ARG A 159 10.70 -15.78 -7.26
CA ARG A 159 10.89 -16.26 -5.88
C ARG A 159 9.72 -15.86 -4.99
N LEU A 160 9.27 -14.61 -5.06
CA LEU A 160 8.07 -14.13 -4.36
C LEU A 160 6.85 -15.00 -4.69
N ALA A 161 6.60 -15.25 -5.97
CA ALA A 161 5.52 -16.11 -6.43
C ALA A 161 5.62 -17.53 -5.84
N ARG A 162 6.81 -18.13 -5.87
CA ARG A 162 7.06 -19.50 -5.39
C ARG A 162 6.89 -19.63 -3.88
N GLU A 163 7.51 -18.73 -3.12
CA GLU A 163 7.55 -18.78 -1.65
C GLU A 163 6.19 -18.46 -1.01
N LEU A 164 5.41 -17.58 -1.65
CA LEU A 164 4.06 -17.26 -1.21
C LEU A 164 2.97 -18.14 -1.85
N ASN A 165 3.34 -19.00 -2.81
CA ASN A 165 2.44 -19.85 -3.59
C ASN A 165 1.36 -19.02 -4.33
N LEU A 166 1.83 -17.99 -5.04
CA LEU A 166 1.01 -17.08 -5.84
C LEU A 166 1.11 -17.43 -7.32
N THR A 167 0.00 -17.23 -8.02
CA THR A 167 -0.04 -17.25 -9.48
C THR A 167 -0.35 -15.85 -9.99
N PRO A 168 0.38 -15.33 -10.99
CA PRO A 168 0.12 -14.03 -11.59
C PRO A 168 -1.35 -13.87 -11.97
N LEU A 169 -1.86 -12.65 -11.83
CA LEU A 169 -3.24 -12.30 -12.12
C LEU A 169 -3.23 -11.11 -13.08
N PRO A 170 -3.99 -11.17 -14.19
CA PRO A 170 -4.03 -10.08 -15.15
C PRO A 170 -4.76 -8.88 -14.56
N ALA A 171 -4.42 -7.67 -15.03
CA ALA A 171 -4.85 -6.42 -14.41
C ALA A 171 -6.37 -6.20 -14.48
N GLU A 172 -7.07 -6.79 -15.44
CA GLU A 172 -8.53 -6.72 -15.56
C GLU A 172 -9.24 -7.32 -14.33
N ALA A 173 -8.57 -8.20 -13.60
CA ALA A 173 -9.11 -8.77 -12.37
C ALA A 173 -9.21 -7.74 -11.23
N LEU A 174 -8.52 -6.60 -11.33
CA LEU A 174 -8.60 -5.53 -10.32
C LEU A 174 -9.96 -4.83 -10.32
N GLN A 175 -10.68 -4.79 -11.45
CA GLN A 175 -11.88 -3.94 -11.61
C GLN A 175 -11.62 -2.53 -11.08
N PHE A 176 -10.53 -1.92 -11.56
CA PHE A 176 -9.88 -0.77 -10.92
C PHE A 176 -10.81 0.45 -10.75
N GLU A 177 -11.68 0.72 -11.74
CA GLU A 177 -12.65 1.81 -11.67
C GLU A 177 -13.74 1.54 -10.62
N GLU A 178 -14.34 0.34 -10.62
CA GLU A 178 -15.34 -0.04 -9.63
C GLU A 178 -14.76 -0.05 -8.21
N LEU A 179 -13.52 -0.54 -8.07
CA LEU A 179 -12.79 -0.59 -6.81
C LEU A 179 -12.60 0.82 -6.25
N ASN A 180 -12.07 1.76 -7.04
CA ASN A 180 -11.86 3.12 -6.55
C ASN A 180 -13.20 3.83 -6.26
N GLN A 181 -14.25 3.59 -7.05
CA GLN A 181 -15.58 4.13 -6.78
C GLN A 181 -16.18 3.61 -5.46
N GLN A 182 -15.97 2.33 -5.12
CA GLN A 182 -16.43 1.74 -3.86
C GLN A 182 -15.86 2.44 -2.62
N TYR A 183 -14.63 2.96 -2.72
CA TYR A 183 -13.92 3.55 -1.58
C TYR A 183 -13.76 5.08 -1.66
N ALA A 184 -14.29 5.73 -2.70
CA ALA A 184 -14.17 7.17 -2.92
C ALA A 184 -14.54 7.99 -1.67
N ASP A 185 -15.64 7.65 -1.00
CA ASP A 185 -16.13 8.38 0.19
C ASP A 185 -15.22 8.22 1.42
N ARG A 186 -14.37 7.17 1.47
CA ARG A 186 -13.42 6.96 2.58
C ARG A 186 -12.15 7.82 2.44
N PHE A 187 -11.80 8.22 1.21
CA PHE A 187 -10.58 8.98 0.91
C PHE A 187 -10.84 10.42 0.44
N GLN A 188 -12.10 10.82 0.24
CA GLN A 188 -12.51 12.18 -0.15
C GLN A 188 -12.09 13.30 0.82
N ASN A 189 -11.50 13.00 1.99
CA ASN A 189 -10.95 14.02 2.90
C ASN A 189 -9.47 14.36 2.65
N SER A 190 -8.77 13.73 1.70
CA SER A 190 -7.43 14.17 1.24
C SER A 190 -7.43 14.86 -0.13
N VAL A 191 -8.53 14.83 -0.88
CA VAL A 191 -8.60 15.48 -2.20
C VAL A 191 -9.12 16.92 -2.06
N ASN A 192 -8.20 17.88 -2.06
CA ASN A 192 -8.54 19.24 -2.48
C ASN A 192 -7.35 19.91 -3.17
N LYS A 193 -7.61 20.33 -4.43
CA LYS A 193 -6.77 21.04 -5.42
C LYS A 193 -6.01 20.04 -6.32
N THR A 194 -6.58 19.49 -7.38
CA THR A 194 -6.69 20.25 -8.65
C THR A 194 -7.69 19.68 -9.66
N GLY A 195 -8.47 18.64 -9.35
CA GLY A 195 -9.66 18.25 -10.14
C GLY A 195 -9.47 18.26 -11.66
N ARG A 196 -8.40 17.66 -12.17
CA ARG A 196 -8.17 17.48 -13.60
C ARG A 196 -7.71 16.06 -13.87
N PHE A 197 -8.61 15.26 -14.43
CA PHE A 197 -8.22 14.27 -15.44
C PHE A 197 -7.84 15.06 -16.69
N THR A 198 -6.61 14.95 -17.16
CA THR A 198 -6.28 15.40 -18.52
C THR A 198 -6.49 14.23 -19.47
N GLU A 199 -7.25 14.51 -20.53
CA GLU A 199 -7.47 13.67 -21.71
C GLU A 199 -6.17 13.16 -22.36
#